data_AF-A0A920V2X2-F1
#
_entry.id   AF-A0A920V2X2-F1
#
_cell.length_a   1.000
_cell.length_b   1.000
_cell.length_c   1.000
_cell.angle_alpha   90.00
_cell.angle_beta   90.00
_cell.angle_gamma   90.00
#
_symmetry.space_group_name_H-M   'P 1'
#
loop_
_entity.id
_entity.type
_entity.pdbx_description
1 polymer ?
#
loop_
_entity_poly.entity_id
_entity_poly.type
_entity_poly.pdbx_seq_one_letter_code
_entity_poly.pdbx_strand_id
1 'polypeptide(L)' 'MRIGLLDAEGRPLPKFSVSECVPITGDSLSRAVEWKGGSDVGARATKPTRLRIEMADARLFGFQFTSGKSQGKTR' A
#
# COMPACT_ATOMS: atom_id res chain seq x y z
N MET A 1 8.26 -3.34 6.47
CA MET A 1 6.93 -2.70 6.60
C MET A 1 5.93 -3.39 5.69
N ARG A 2 4.65 -3.49 6.09
CA ARG A 2 3.55 -3.98 5.25
C ARG A 2 2.37 -3.02 5.33
N ILE A 3 1.59 -2.93 4.25
CA ILE A 3 0.45 -2.03 4.16
C ILE A 3 -0.79 -2.83 3.75
N GLY A 4 -1.91 -2.55 4.39
CA GLY A 4 -3.21 -3.08 4.04
C GLY A 4 -4.24 -1.97 3.90
N LEU A 5 -5.30 -2.25 3.16
CA LEU A 5 -6.46 -1.39 3.01
C LEU A 5 -7.65 -1.99 3.75
N LEU A 6 -8.37 -1.14 4.46
CA LEU A 6 -9.63 -1.49 5.10
C LEU A 6 -10.77 -0.65 4.50
N ASP A 7 -11.99 -1.14 4.61
CA ASP A 7 -13.20 -0.36 4.33
C ASP A 7 -13.48 0.69 5.43
N ALA A 8 -14.63 1.35 5.33
CA ALA A 8 -15.03 2.38 6.28
C ALA A 8 -15.23 1.81 7.70
N GLU A 9 -15.70 0.57 7.77
CA GLU A 9 -15.97 -0.19 8.99
C GLU A 9 -14.70 -0.83 9.59
N GLY A 10 -13.55 -0.70 8.92
CA GLY A 10 -12.28 -1.24 9.39
C GLY A 10 -12.06 -2.73 9.05
N ARG A 11 -12.87 -3.30 8.16
CA ARG A 11 -12.69 -4.68 7.69
C ARG A 11 -11.62 -4.72 6.60
N PRO A 12 -10.71 -5.71 6.62
CA PRO A 12 -9.70 -5.87 5.58
C PRO A 12 -10.33 -6.04 4.20
N LEU A 13 -9.82 -5.30 3.23
CA LEU A 13 -10.21 -5.51 1.85
C LEU A 13 -9.56 -6.76 1.27
N PRO A 14 -10.34 -7.66 0.64
CA PRO A 14 -9.78 -8.76 -0.12
C PRO A 14 -8.75 -8.27 -1.15
N LYS A 15 -7.68 -9.04 -1.35
CA LYS A 15 -6.53 -8.73 -2.22
C LYS A 15 -5.63 -7.57 -1.79
N PHE A 16 -6.08 -6.73 -0.85
CA PHE A 16 -5.33 -5.59 -0.32
C PHE A 16 -5.10 -5.69 1.18
N SER A 17 -5.22 -6.88 1.77
CA SER A 17 -4.93 -7.08 3.19
C SER A 17 -3.43 -7.03 3.47
N VAL A 18 -3.06 -6.84 4.74
CA VAL A 18 -1.64 -6.82 5.15
C VAL A 18 -0.94 -8.15 4.86
N SER A 19 -1.66 -9.28 4.96
CA SER A 19 -1.14 -10.62 4.64
C SER A 19 -0.83 -10.82 3.16
N GLU A 20 -1.50 -10.05 2.30
CA GLU A 20 -1.29 -10.07 0.85
C GLU A 20 -0.26 -9.03 0.40
N CYS A 21 0.21 -8.16 1.30
CA CYS A 21 1.23 -7.15 0.99
C CYS A 21 2.59 -7.81 0.78
N VAL A 22 3.23 -7.46 -0.34
CA VAL A 22 4.66 -7.73 -0.53
C VAL A 22 5.43 -6.87 0.47
N PRO A 23 6.29 -7.45 1.33
CA PRO A 23 7.03 -6.68 2.32
C PRO A 23 7.87 -5.56 1.70
N ILE A 24 7.71 -4.35 2.22
CA ILE A 24 8.56 -3.21 1.88
C ILE A 24 9.79 -3.27 2.81
N THR A 25 10.95 -3.45 2.19
CA THR A 25 12.26 -3.56 2.85
C THR A 25 13.30 -2.73 2.08
N GLY A 26 14.40 -2.37 2.75
CA GLY A 26 15.51 -1.63 2.17
C GLY A 26 15.45 -0.12 2.46
N ASP A 27 16.44 0.61 1.94
CA ASP A 27 16.69 2.02 2.21
C ASP A 27 16.14 2.94 1.09
N SER A 28 14.88 2.73 0.71
CA SER A 28 14.23 3.55 -0.31
C SER A 28 13.26 4.54 0.32
N LEU A 29 13.42 5.81 -0.03
CA LEU A 29 12.51 6.89 0.38
C LEU A 29 11.17 6.86 -0.37
N SER A 30 11.08 6.14 -1.49
CA SER A 30 9.85 6.02 -2.27
C SER A 30 9.66 4.60 -2.81
N ARG A 31 8.65 3.92 -2.26
CA ARG A 31 8.28 2.58 -2.70
C ARG A 31 6.79 2.52 -2.97
N ALA A 32 6.44 1.99 -4.15
CA ALA A 32 5.06 1.63 -4.43
C ALA A 32 4.66 0.43 -3.57
N VAL A 33 3.47 0.49 -2.99
CA VAL A 33 2.90 -0.66 -2.27
C VAL A 33 2.42 -1.67 -3.30
N GLU A 34 2.83 -2.91 -3.13
CA GLU A 34 2.41 -4.02 -3.96
C GLU A 34 1.76 -5.09 -3.09
N TRP A 35 0.66 -5.65 -3.59
CA TRP A 35 0.05 -6.85 -3.04
C TRP A 35 0.16 -7.97 -4.07
N LYS A 36 0.01 -9.22 -3.63
CA LYS A 36 0.05 -10.39 -4.52
C LYS A 36 -0.97 -10.30 -5.67
N GLY A 37 -2.11 -9.64 -5.43
CA GLY A 37 -3.16 -9.42 -6.42
C GLY A 37 -2.98 -8.21 -7.34
N GLY A 38 -1.86 -7.47 -7.21
CA GLY A 38 -1.58 -6.23 -7.93
C GLY A 38 -1.62 -4.98 -7.02
N SER A 39 -1.21 -3.85 -7.59
CA SER A 39 -1.10 -2.55 -6.90
C SER A 39 -2.16 -1.53 -7.29
N ASP A 40 -3.10 -1.90 -8.18
CA ASP A 40 -4.14 -1.00 -8.64
C ASP A 40 -5.26 -0.86 -7.60
N VAL A 41 -5.38 0.35 -7.06
CA VAL A 41 -6.41 0.74 -6.09
C VAL A 41 -7.41 1.74 -6.70
N GLY A 42 -7.39 1.96 -8.02
CA GLY A 42 -8.20 2.97 -8.71
C GLY A 42 -9.70 2.81 -8.49
N ALA A 43 -10.18 1.56 -8.35
CA ALA A 43 -11.57 1.24 -8.02
C ALA A 43 -12.04 1.78 -6.65
N ARG A 44 -11.12 2.34 -5.84
CA ARG A 44 -11.37 2.93 -4.51
C ARG A 44 -11.39 4.45 -4.48
N ALA A 45 -11.14 5.15 -5.58
CA ALA A 45 -10.96 6.61 -5.59
C ALA A 45 -12.11 7.41 -4.94
N THR A 46 -13.32 6.85 -4.88
CA THR A 46 -14.52 7.48 -4.29
C THR A 46 -15.06 6.75 -3.06
N LYS A 47 -14.35 5.75 -2.55
CA LYS A 47 -14.79 4.90 -1.42
C LYS A 47 -13.93 5.17 -0.19
N PRO A 48 -14.51 5.48 0.99
CA PRO A 48 -13.74 5.72 2.22
C PRO A 48 -12.78 4.57 2.53
N THR A 49 -11.48 4.86 2.54
CA THR A 49 -10.41 3.86 2.69
C THR A 49 -9.61 4.17 3.94
N ARG A 50 -9.40 3.16 4.80
CA ARG A 50 -8.45 3.27 5.90
C ARG A 50 -7.16 2.52 5.53
N LEU A 51 -6.02 3.12 5.84
CA LEU A 51 -4.71 2.46 5.71
C LEU A 51 -4.39 1.75 7.04
N ARG A 52 -4.00 0.48 6.96
CA ARG A 52 -3.36 -0.26 8.05
C ARG A 52 -1.89 -0.43 7.72
N ILE A 53 -1.01 0.08 8.58
CA ILE A 53 0.44 0.05 8.35
C ILE A 53 1.07 -0.75 9.48
N GLU A 54 1.74 -1.86 9.13
CA GLU A 54 2.51 -2.67 10.06
C GLU A 54 4.00 -2.40 9.84
N MET A 55 4.64 -1.82 10.85
CA MET A 55 6.01 -1.33 10.79
C MET A 55 6.85 -2.05 11.84
N ALA A 56 8.06 -2.45 11.43
CA ALA A 56 9.13 -2.94 12.27
C ALA A 56 10.41 -2.34 11.71
N ASP A 57 11.25 -1.76 12.57
CA ASP A 57 12.52 -1.10 12.21
C ASP A 57 12.41 -0.14 11.01
N ALA A 58 11.32 0.63 10.97
CA ALA A 58 10.99 1.52 9.85
C ALA A 58 10.50 2.87 10.34
N ARG A 59 10.67 3.90 9.49
CA ARG A 59 10.13 5.25 9.68
C ARG A 59 9.25 5.63 8.50
N LEU A 60 8.06 6.15 8.77
CA LEU A 60 7.10 6.62 7.77
C LEU A 60 6.99 8.14 7.87
N PHE A 61 7.43 8.84 6.83
CA PHE A 61 7.37 10.30 6.76
C PHE A 61 6.11 10.80 6.04
N GLY A 62 5.61 10.04 5.06
CA GLY A 62 4.43 10.41 4.29
C GLY A 62 4.00 9.29 3.35
N PHE A 63 2.79 9.43 2.81
CA PHE A 63 2.23 8.54 1.80
C PHE A 63 1.39 9.35 0.82
N GLN A 64 1.21 8.85 -0.39
CA GLN A 64 0.37 9.47 -1.41
C GLN A 64 -0.27 8.41 -2.30
N PHE A 65 -1.44 8.74 -2.87
CA PHE A 65 -2.02 8.01 -3.98
C PHE A 65 -1.63 8.72 -5.28
N THR A 66 -1.16 7.97 -6.27
CA THR A 66 -0.71 8.53 -7.56
C THR A 66 -1.62 8.06 -8.68
N SER A 67 -1.96 8.94 -9.62
CA SER A 67 -2.79 8.61 -10.80
C SER A 67 -2.02 7.95 -11.95
N GLY A 68 -0.68 7.91 -11.88
CA GLY A 68 0.17 7.29 -12.89
C GLY A 68 0.40 5.80 -12.65
N LYS A 69 0.48 5.00 -13.72
CA LYS A 69 1.11 3.67 -13.64
C LYS A 69 2.51 3.86 -13.06
N SER A 70 2.78 3.27 -11.90
CA SER A 70 4.13 3.26 -11.33
C SER A 70 5.07 2.62 -12.37
N GLN A 71 5.83 3.45 -13.08
CA GLN A 71 6.94 2.93 -13.85
C GLN A 71 8.00 2.51 -12.82
N GLY A 72 8.32 1.22 -12.81
CA GLY A 72 9.44 0.69 -12.06
C GLY A 72 10.69 1.48 -12.44
N LYS A 73 11.08 2.42 -11.58
CA LYS A 73 12.29 3.19 -11.76
C LYS A 73 13.44 2.34 -11.21
N THR A 74 13.96 1.47 -12.07
CA THR A 74 15.30 0.89 -11.89
C THR A 74 16.30 2.02 -12.07
N ARG A 75 16.87 2.50 -10.96
CA ARG A 75 18.22 3.10 -10.91
C ARG A 75 18.83 2.78 -9.57
#